data_AF-A0AAV0EE62-F1
#
_entry.id   AF-A0AAV0EE62-F1
#
_cell.length_a   1.000
_cell.length_b   1.000
_cell.length_c   1.000
_cell.angle_alpha   90.00
_cell.angle_beta   90.00
_cell.angle_gamma   90.00
#
_symmetry.space_group_name_H-M   'P 1'
#
loop_
_entity.id
_entity.type
_entity.pdbx_description
1 polymer ?
#
loop_
_entity_poly.entity_id
_entity_poly.type
_entity_poly.pdbx_seq_one_letter_code
_entity_poly.pdbx_strand_id
1 'polypeptide(L)'
;MMEANTSRMINLNGSNYHVWKGKMEDLLYVKDYYLPVFTTDKPESKTDAEWNILHRQVCGYIRQWVDDNVLNHISRETHARSLWNKHEQLYARKTENNKLFLIKQMMSLKYHDGTPVTDHLNSFQGIINQLAGMCIKFEDEIQGLWLLGTLPDSWETFRTSLSNSEPDGIITMELAKGNVLNEEMRRKSQGSSSHYDVLVTESRGEVRVEVQVTKGSIEVNPKENLLFLSAIIVVEKATQYGSAGN
;
A
#
# COMPACT_ATOMS: atom_id res chain seq x y z
N MET A 1 16.53 -30.20 -1.36
CA MET A 1 15.83 -29.04 -0.79
C MET A 1 16.06 -27.88 -1.75
N MET A 2 15.02 -27.28 -2.32
CA MET A 2 15.21 -26.09 -3.16
C MET A 2 15.68 -24.93 -2.28
N GLU A 3 16.71 -24.21 -2.71
CA GLU A 3 17.09 -22.98 -2.02
C GLU A 3 15.96 -21.96 -2.20
N ALA A 4 15.23 -21.67 -1.12
CA ALA A 4 14.21 -20.62 -1.15
C ALA A 4 14.90 -19.28 -1.47
N ASN A 5 14.50 -18.64 -2.57
CA ASN A 5 14.95 -17.30 -2.89
C ASN A 5 14.29 -16.30 -1.92
N THR A 6 15.06 -15.84 -0.94
CA THR A 6 14.61 -14.89 0.08
C THR A 6 14.73 -13.43 -0.35
N SER A 7 15.28 -13.13 -1.54
CA SER A 7 15.56 -11.76 -1.97
C SER A 7 14.30 -10.91 -2.18
N ARG A 8 13.15 -11.55 -2.39
CA ARG A 8 11.85 -10.91 -2.59
C ARG A 8 11.00 -10.86 -1.32
N MET A 9 11.51 -11.38 -0.21
CA MET A 9 10.78 -11.39 1.05
C MET A 9 10.75 -9.98 1.66
N ILE A 10 9.70 -9.69 2.41
CA ILE A 10 9.48 -8.40 3.07
C ILE A 10 9.30 -8.63 4.57
N ASN A 11 9.62 -7.63 5.39
CA ASN A 11 9.30 -7.68 6.81
C ASN A 11 7.86 -7.26 7.07
N LEU A 12 7.20 -7.93 8.01
CA LEU A 12 5.90 -7.50 8.52
C LEU A 12 6.07 -6.26 9.40
N ASN A 13 5.50 -5.14 8.96
CA ASN A 13 5.60 -3.84 9.63
C ASN A 13 4.25 -3.32 10.20
N GLY A 14 3.21 -4.14 10.09
CA GLY A 14 1.87 -3.87 10.59
C GLY A 14 0.88 -3.30 9.56
N SER A 15 1.34 -2.78 8.43
CA SER A 15 0.46 -2.31 7.33
C SER A 15 0.44 -3.25 6.12
N ASN A 16 1.44 -4.12 5.99
CA ASN A 16 1.63 -4.99 4.83
C ASN A 16 1.26 -6.47 5.07
N TYR A 17 0.47 -6.75 6.11
CA TYR A 17 0.17 -8.13 6.55
C TYR A 17 -0.31 -9.05 5.44
N HIS A 18 -1.22 -8.60 4.57
CA HIS A 18 -1.77 -9.45 3.52
C HIS A 18 -0.73 -9.88 2.49
N VAL A 19 0.14 -8.96 2.06
CA VAL A 19 1.24 -9.26 1.13
C VAL A 19 2.30 -10.13 1.81
N TRP A 20 2.63 -9.79 3.05
CA TRP A 20 3.57 -10.57 3.86
C TRP A 20 3.09 -12.01 4.09
N LYS A 21 1.80 -12.19 4.42
CA LYS A 21 1.19 -13.50 4.70
C LYS A 21 1.35 -14.44 3.52
N GLY A 22 0.96 -13.99 2.31
CA GLY A 22 1.08 -14.80 1.10
C GLY A 22 2.54 -15.20 0.82
N LYS A 23 3.46 -14.24 0.87
CA LYS A 23 4.89 -14.52 0.66
C LYS A 23 5.46 -15.46 1.72
N MET A 24 5.08 -15.30 2.99
CA MET A 24 5.54 -16.15 4.08
C MET A 24 5.00 -17.57 3.94
N GLU A 25 3.73 -17.72 3.61
CA GLU A 25 3.10 -19.03 3.39
C GLU A 25 3.84 -19.82 2.31
N ASP A 26 4.08 -19.22 1.14
CA ASP A 26 4.87 -19.83 0.06
C ASP A 26 6.27 -20.23 0.55
N LEU A 27 6.93 -19.36 1.31
CA LEU A 27 8.27 -19.61 1.83
C LEU A 27 8.31 -20.78 2.82
N LEU A 28 7.26 -20.94 3.64
CA LEU A 28 7.12 -22.06 4.57
C LEU A 28 6.96 -23.39 3.81
N TYR A 29 6.22 -23.41 2.70
CA TYR A 29 6.12 -24.60 1.86
C TYR A 29 7.46 -24.95 1.20
N VAL A 30 8.16 -23.97 0.62
CA VAL A 30 9.47 -24.19 -0.01
C VAL A 30 10.52 -24.72 0.99
N LYS A 31 10.44 -24.30 2.25
CA LYS A 31 11.34 -24.73 3.34
C LYS A 31 10.89 -26.00 4.07
N ASP A 32 9.78 -26.62 3.70
CA ASP A 32 9.19 -27.77 4.41
C ASP A 32 8.84 -27.46 5.88
N TYR A 33 8.47 -26.20 6.13
CA TYR A 33 8.10 -25.63 7.44
C TYR A 33 6.58 -25.44 7.60
N TYR A 34 5.80 -25.89 6.62
CA TYR A 34 4.35 -25.70 6.57
C TYR A 34 3.59 -26.54 7.62
N LEU A 35 4.10 -27.74 7.95
CA LEU A 35 3.40 -28.70 8.82
C LEU A 35 2.95 -28.13 10.17
N PRO A 36 3.82 -27.50 10.99
CA PRO A 36 3.43 -27.04 12.33
C PRO A 36 2.54 -25.79 12.31
N VAL A 37 2.33 -25.19 11.14
CA VAL A 37 1.46 -24.03 10.93
C VAL A 37 0.11 -24.45 10.38
N PHE A 38 0.06 -25.39 9.43
CA PHE A 38 -1.17 -25.68 8.68
C PHE A 38 -1.77 -27.06 8.96
N THR A 39 -1.08 -27.92 9.72
CA THR A 39 -1.62 -29.20 10.18
C THR A 39 -2.11 -29.09 11.62
N THR A 40 -3.24 -29.75 11.91
CA THR A 40 -3.84 -29.80 13.26
C THR A 40 -3.09 -30.76 14.17
N ASP A 41 -2.73 -31.92 13.64
CA ASP A 41 -2.17 -33.03 14.40
C ASP A 41 -0.70 -33.25 14.08
N LYS A 42 0.05 -33.70 15.10
CA LYS A 42 1.44 -34.12 14.92
C LYS A 42 1.49 -35.35 14.00
N PRO A 43 2.34 -35.38 12.96
CA PRO A 43 2.53 -36.56 12.13
C PRO A 43 3.02 -37.77 12.94
N GLU A 44 2.50 -38.97 12.67
CA GLU A 44 2.89 -40.21 13.36
C GLU A 44 4.39 -40.51 13.21
N SER A 45 5.00 -40.07 12.11
CA SER A 45 6.43 -40.23 11.82
C SER A 45 7.35 -39.37 12.69
N LYS A 46 6.82 -38.51 13.57
CA LYS A 46 7.61 -37.60 14.41
C LYS A 46 7.41 -37.85 15.91
N THR A 47 8.53 -37.86 16.63
CA THR A 47 8.51 -37.85 18.09
C THR A 47 8.04 -36.49 18.62
N ASP A 48 7.61 -36.44 19.89
CA ASP A 48 7.20 -35.18 20.52
C ASP A 48 8.35 -34.18 20.62
N ALA A 49 9.58 -34.66 20.83
CA ALA A 49 10.76 -33.81 20.88
C ALA A 49 11.05 -33.16 19.52
N GLU A 50 11.05 -33.94 18.44
CA GLU A 50 11.24 -33.43 17.08
C GLU A 50 10.13 -32.45 16.67
N TRP A 51 8.89 -32.74 17.06
CA TRP A 51 7.76 -31.86 16.81
C TRP A 51 7.89 -30.51 17.51
N ASN A 52 8.27 -30.52 18.80
CA ASN A 52 8.51 -29.30 19.56
C ASN A 52 9.68 -28.48 19.02
N ILE A 53 10.77 -29.14 18.59
CA ILE A 53 11.90 -28.47 17.94
C ILE A 53 11.44 -27.82 16.62
N LEU A 54 10.67 -28.54 15.80
CA LEU A 54 10.17 -28.02 14.54
C LEU A 54 9.27 -26.79 14.76
N HIS A 55 8.36 -26.82 15.74
CA HIS A 55 7.59 -25.62 16.11
C HIS A 55 8.48 -24.42 16.46
N ARG A 56 9.54 -24.64 17.25
CA ARG A 56 10.49 -23.57 17.62
C ARG A 56 11.25 -23.03 16.43
N GLN A 57 11.71 -23.91 15.52
CA GLN A 57 12.39 -23.53 14.29
C GLN A 57 11.49 -22.68 13.40
N VAL A 58 10.24 -23.10 13.20
CA VAL A 58 9.27 -22.34 12.39
C VAL A 58 8.96 -20.99 13.04
N CYS A 59 8.78 -20.93 14.36
CA CYS A 59 8.60 -19.65 15.05
C CYS A 59 9.80 -18.71 14.86
N GLY A 60 11.03 -19.22 14.96
CA GLY A 60 12.24 -18.44 14.70
C GLY A 60 12.31 -17.96 13.24
N TYR A 61 11.97 -18.83 12.30
CA TYR A 61 11.96 -18.54 10.88
C TYR A 61 10.93 -17.47 10.50
N ILE A 62 9.73 -17.49 11.09
CA ILE A 62 8.74 -16.46 10.84
C ILE A 62 9.22 -15.10 11.39
N ARG A 63 9.76 -15.08 12.61
CA ARG A 63 10.20 -13.85 13.30
C ARG A 63 11.31 -13.09 12.60
N GLN A 64 12.17 -13.75 11.84
CA GLN A 64 13.25 -13.07 11.10
C GLN A 64 12.70 -12.09 10.04
N TRP A 65 11.42 -12.24 9.65
CA TRP A 65 10.74 -11.43 8.66
C TRP A 65 9.68 -10.52 9.29
N VAL A 66 9.92 -10.07 10.52
CA VAL A 66 8.99 -9.27 11.30
C VAL A 66 9.77 -8.11 11.91
N ASP A 67 9.26 -6.89 11.76
CA ASP A 67 9.89 -5.71 12.35
C ASP A 67 9.67 -5.67 13.88
N ASP A 68 10.54 -4.94 14.59
CA ASP A 68 10.55 -4.87 16.06
C ASP A 68 9.18 -4.47 16.66
N ASN A 69 8.45 -3.59 15.99
CA ASN A 69 7.12 -3.13 16.42
C ASN A 69 6.13 -4.30 16.54
N VAL A 70 6.19 -5.28 15.64
CA VAL A 70 5.34 -6.46 15.65
C VAL A 70 5.94 -7.57 16.52
N LEU A 71 7.26 -7.71 16.53
CA LEU A 71 7.98 -8.73 17.29
C LEU A 71 7.63 -8.70 18.79
N ASN A 72 7.46 -7.49 19.35
CA ASN A 72 7.06 -7.26 20.75
C ASN A 72 5.77 -8.00 21.14
N HIS A 73 4.85 -8.23 20.21
CA HIS A 73 3.57 -8.88 20.48
C HIS A 73 3.62 -10.42 20.39
N ILE A 74 4.63 -10.98 19.74
CA ILE A 74 4.72 -12.41 19.38
C ILE A 74 5.96 -13.12 19.96
N SER A 75 6.87 -12.39 20.62
CA SER A 75 8.17 -12.92 21.09
C SER A 75 8.06 -14.14 22.01
N ARG A 76 6.96 -14.26 22.77
CA ARG A 76 6.71 -15.37 23.70
C ARG A 76 6.10 -16.61 23.06
N GLU A 77 5.63 -16.55 21.80
CA GLU A 77 4.93 -17.66 21.15
C GLU A 77 5.89 -18.82 20.80
N THR A 78 5.68 -20.00 21.35
CA THR A 78 6.59 -21.14 21.15
C THR A 78 6.06 -22.15 20.15
N HIS A 79 4.79 -21.98 19.75
CA HIS A 79 4.05 -22.89 18.90
C HIS A 79 3.66 -22.18 17.60
N ALA A 80 4.10 -22.72 16.47
CA ALA A 80 3.98 -22.06 15.16
C ALA A 80 2.54 -21.71 14.76
N ARG A 81 1.57 -22.63 14.92
CA ARG A 81 0.13 -22.34 14.72
C ARG A 81 -0.37 -21.18 15.59
N SER A 82 0.03 -21.13 16.86
CA SER A 82 -0.38 -20.06 17.79
C SER A 82 0.20 -18.71 17.37
N LEU A 83 1.49 -18.70 16.97
CA LEU A 83 2.15 -17.51 16.42
C LEU A 83 1.45 -17.02 15.15
N TRP A 84 1.15 -17.91 14.22
CA TRP A 84 0.44 -17.59 12.98
C TRP A 84 -0.96 -17.03 13.24
N ASN A 85 -1.73 -17.70 14.11
CA ASN A 85 -3.05 -17.24 14.52
C ASN A 85 -2.99 -15.86 15.17
N LYS A 86 -1.94 -15.56 15.93
CA LYS A 86 -1.79 -14.25 16.57
C LYS A 86 -1.58 -13.13 15.55
N HIS A 87 -0.81 -13.38 14.49
CA HIS A 87 -0.74 -12.45 13.37
C HIS A 87 -2.09 -12.25 12.68
N GLU A 88 -2.84 -13.34 12.43
CA GLU A 88 -4.20 -13.23 11.89
C GLU A 88 -5.13 -12.44 12.83
N GLN A 89 -4.98 -12.61 14.14
CA GLN A 89 -5.78 -11.88 15.12
C GLN A 89 -5.47 -10.39 15.14
N LEU A 90 -4.20 -10.02 15.03
CA LEU A 90 -3.78 -8.62 15.03
C LEU A 90 -4.18 -7.92 13.71
N TYR A 91 -3.94 -8.57 12.57
CA TYR A 91 -3.98 -7.88 11.28
C TYR A 91 -5.08 -8.36 10.33
N ALA A 92 -5.56 -9.60 10.45
CA ALA A 92 -6.58 -10.16 9.56
C ALA A 92 -8.00 -10.11 10.15
N ARG A 93 -8.15 -9.83 11.45
CA ARG A 93 -9.48 -9.69 12.04
C ARG A 93 -10.21 -8.52 11.38
N LYS A 94 -11.46 -8.76 11.02
CA LYS A 94 -12.41 -7.74 10.57
C LYS A 94 -12.89 -6.88 11.74
N THR A 95 -11.97 -6.36 12.56
CA THR A 95 -12.32 -5.44 13.64
C THR A 95 -12.60 -4.05 13.08
N GLU A 96 -13.41 -3.27 13.79
CA GLU A 96 -13.63 -1.85 13.46
C GLU A 96 -12.33 -1.04 13.52
N ASN A 97 -11.38 -1.42 14.39
CA ASN A 97 -10.06 -0.78 14.44
C ASN A 97 -9.22 -1.03 13.19
N ASN A 98 -9.24 -2.25 12.63
CA ASN A 98 -8.50 -2.59 11.42
C ASN A 98 -9.12 -1.91 10.19
N LYS A 99 -10.46 -1.85 10.12
CA LYS A 99 -11.17 -1.05 9.13
C LYS A 99 -10.78 0.43 9.22
N LEU A 100 -10.85 1.01 10.42
CA LEU A 100 -10.49 2.41 10.66
C LEU A 100 -9.04 2.69 10.29
N PHE A 101 -8.12 1.78 10.61
CA PHE A 101 -6.72 1.91 10.25
C PHE A 101 -6.50 1.92 8.73
N LEU A 102 -7.15 1.02 7.99
CA LEU A 102 -7.08 1.01 6.52
C LEU A 102 -7.73 2.24 5.90
N ILE A 103 -8.86 2.70 6.42
CA ILE A 103 -9.50 3.96 5.98
C ILE A 103 -8.52 5.13 6.22
N LYS A 104 -7.86 5.20 7.37
CA LYS A 104 -6.84 6.22 7.66
C LYS A 104 -5.67 6.15 6.68
N GLN A 105 -5.15 4.96 6.40
CA GLN A 105 -4.09 4.79 5.40
C GLN A 105 -4.54 5.28 4.01
N MET A 106 -5.73 4.88 3.58
CA MET A 106 -6.31 5.28 2.31
C MET A 106 -6.45 6.81 2.19
N MET A 107 -6.93 7.46 3.27
CA MET A 107 -7.05 8.92 3.34
C MET A 107 -5.70 9.64 3.27
N SER A 108 -4.67 9.05 3.87
CA SER A 108 -3.33 9.63 3.91
C SER A 108 -2.49 9.33 2.66
N LEU A 109 -2.95 8.43 1.79
CA LEU A 109 -2.19 8.01 0.62
C LEU A 109 -2.11 9.14 -0.40
N LYS A 110 -0.88 9.56 -0.71
CA LYS A 110 -0.59 10.60 -1.70
C LYS A 110 0.55 10.15 -2.60
N TYR A 111 0.40 10.42 -3.90
CA TYR A 111 1.50 10.27 -4.84
C TYR A 111 2.51 11.40 -4.63
N HIS A 112 3.79 11.05 -4.72
CA HIS A 112 4.89 12.00 -4.59
C HIS A 112 5.70 11.99 -5.89
N ASP A 113 5.85 13.17 -6.48
CA ASP A 113 6.63 13.32 -7.72
C ASP A 113 8.05 12.76 -7.53
N GLY A 114 8.53 12.05 -8.56
CA GLY A 114 9.83 11.38 -8.54
C GLY A 114 9.81 9.94 -8.01
N THR A 115 8.70 9.47 -7.44
CA THR A 115 8.49 8.03 -7.19
C THR A 115 7.82 7.36 -8.40
N PRO A 116 8.08 6.07 -8.67
CA PRO A 116 7.38 5.34 -9.73
C PRO A 116 5.87 5.33 -9.46
N VAL A 117 5.06 5.78 -10.43
CA VAL A 117 3.59 5.70 -10.35
C VAL A 117 3.12 4.27 -10.07
N THR A 118 3.83 3.27 -10.60
CA THR A 118 3.53 1.85 -10.36
C THR A 118 3.55 1.48 -8.87
N ASP A 119 4.47 2.03 -8.09
CA ASP A 119 4.56 1.75 -6.66
C ASP A 119 3.36 2.33 -5.92
N HIS A 120 2.97 3.55 -6.28
CA HIS A 120 1.76 4.20 -5.76
C HIS A 120 0.48 3.44 -6.11
N LEU A 121 0.33 3.01 -7.37
CA LEU A 121 -0.81 2.20 -7.81
C LEU A 121 -0.90 0.87 -7.06
N ASN A 122 0.25 0.23 -6.81
CA ASN A 122 0.32 -1.00 -6.04
C ASN A 122 -0.09 -0.78 -4.58
N SER A 123 0.37 0.31 -3.95
CA SER A 123 -0.06 0.69 -2.59
C SER A 123 -1.56 0.97 -2.53
N PHE A 124 -2.09 1.76 -3.47
CA PHE A 124 -3.51 2.07 -3.56
C PHE A 124 -4.36 0.80 -3.70
N GLN A 125 -4.04 -0.06 -4.68
CA GLN A 125 -4.76 -1.30 -4.92
C GLN A 125 -4.66 -2.26 -3.72
N GLY A 126 -3.49 -2.28 -3.06
CA GLY A 126 -3.27 -3.06 -1.85
C GLY A 126 -4.21 -2.68 -0.72
N ILE A 127 -4.49 -1.39 -0.53
CA ILE A 127 -5.42 -0.91 0.50
C ILE A 127 -6.87 -1.22 0.11
N ILE A 128 -7.27 -0.97 -1.16
CA ILE A 128 -8.61 -1.32 -1.68
C ILE A 128 -8.92 -2.80 -1.47
N ASN A 129 -8.00 -3.69 -1.82
CA ASN A 129 -8.19 -5.13 -1.68
C ASN A 129 -8.38 -5.55 -0.22
N GLN A 130 -7.66 -4.91 0.70
CA GLN A 130 -7.80 -5.16 2.13
C GLN A 130 -9.14 -4.68 2.67
N LEU A 131 -9.58 -3.48 2.28
CA LEU A 131 -10.89 -2.93 2.62
C LEU A 131 -12.02 -3.85 2.11
N ALA A 132 -11.92 -4.31 0.86
CA ALA A 132 -12.87 -5.25 0.27
C ALA A 132 -12.92 -6.58 1.04
N GLY A 133 -11.76 -7.11 1.45
CA GLY A 133 -11.66 -8.29 2.32
C GLY A 133 -12.31 -8.11 3.69
N MET A 134 -12.37 -6.87 4.19
CA MET A 134 -13.05 -6.47 5.42
C MET A 134 -14.53 -6.05 5.21
N CYS A 135 -15.10 -6.39 4.04
CA CYS A 135 -16.47 -6.06 3.64
C CYS A 135 -16.76 -4.56 3.45
N ILE A 136 -15.73 -3.74 3.20
CA ILE A 136 -15.86 -2.35 2.77
C ILE A 136 -15.53 -2.30 1.28
N LYS A 137 -16.54 -2.17 0.44
CA LYS A 137 -16.39 -2.10 -1.01
C LYS A 137 -16.77 -0.70 -1.48
N PHE A 138 -15.95 -0.15 -2.38
CA PHE A 138 -16.24 1.10 -3.07
C PHE A 138 -16.62 0.78 -4.50
N GLU A 139 -17.56 1.53 -5.04
CA GLU A 139 -17.89 1.47 -6.46
C GLU A 139 -16.65 1.79 -7.31
N ASP A 140 -16.59 1.23 -8.51
CA ASP A 140 -15.40 1.33 -9.36
C ASP A 140 -15.09 2.78 -9.75
N GLU A 141 -16.13 3.59 -9.96
CA GLU A 141 -16.03 5.03 -10.21
C GLU A 141 -15.39 5.77 -9.01
N ILE A 142 -15.82 5.46 -7.79
CA ILE A 142 -15.27 6.08 -6.58
C ILE A 142 -13.80 5.71 -6.41
N GLN A 143 -13.39 4.49 -6.75
CA GLN A 143 -11.99 4.10 -6.74
C GLN A 143 -11.16 4.90 -7.75
N GLY A 144 -11.67 5.09 -8.97
CA GLY A 144 -11.02 5.89 -10.01
C GLY A 144 -10.87 7.36 -9.61
N LEU A 145 -11.94 7.99 -9.12
CA LEU A 145 -11.91 9.36 -8.63
C LEU A 145 -10.97 9.54 -7.43
N TRP A 146 -10.98 8.60 -6.48
CA TRP A 146 -10.07 8.66 -5.34
C TRP A 146 -8.62 8.53 -5.78
N LEU A 147 -8.30 7.64 -6.73
CA LEU A 147 -6.95 7.57 -7.29
C LEU A 147 -6.50 8.93 -7.83
N LEU A 148 -7.33 9.63 -8.61
CA LEU A 148 -7.02 10.98 -9.08
C LEU A 148 -6.85 11.98 -7.93
N GLY A 149 -7.66 11.88 -6.87
CA GLY A 149 -7.55 12.69 -5.66
C GLY A 149 -6.29 12.44 -4.82
N THR A 150 -5.57 11.33 -5.06
CA THR A 150 -4.27 11.07 -4.42
C THR A 150 -3.11 11.79 -5.09
N LEU A 151 -3.29 12.29 -6.31
CA LEU A 151 -2.24 12.98 -7.07
C LEU A 151 -1.98 14.39 -6.49
N PRO A 152 -0.72 14.86 -6.49
CA PRO A 152 -0.37 16.18 -6.00
C PRO A 152 -0.83 17.28 -6.97
N ASP A 153 -0.82 18.54 -6.54
CA ASP A 153 -1.32 19.68 -7.31
C ASP A 153 -0.58 19.88 -8.65
N SER A 154 0.66 19.39 -8.77
CA SER A 154 1.40 19.37 -10.03
C SER A 154 0.69 18.53 -11.12
N TRP A 155 -0.31 17.72 -10.77
CA TRP A 155 -1.14 16.92 -11.67
C TRP A 155 -2.51 17.54 -11.98
N GLU A 156 -2.78 18.76 -11.51
CA GLU A 156 -4.11 19.39 -11.64
C GLU A 156 -4.57 19.50 -13.10
N THR A 157 -3.71 20.02 -13.99
CA THR A 157 -4.06 20.13 -15.42
C THR A 157 -4.43 18.80 -16.06
N PHE A 158 -3.75 17.72 -15.66
CA PHE A 158 -4.09 16.37 -16.11
C PHE A 158 -5.46 15.94 -15.58
N ARG A 159 -5.74 16.14 -14.28
CA ARG A 159 -7.05 15.82 -13.68
C ARG A 159 -8.18 16.54 -14.41
N THR A 160 -8.05 17.85 -14.59
CA THR A 160 -9.05 18.65 -15.31
C THR A 160 -9.26 18.17 -16.75
N SER A 161 -8.17 17.87 -17.46
CA SER A 161 -8.25 17.39 -18.85
C SER A 161 -8.95 16.04 -18.93
N LEU A 162 -8.63 15.09 -18.04
CA LEU A 162 -9.22 13.76 -18.02
C LEU A 162 -10.72 13.83 -17.68
N SER A 163 -11.10 14.62 -16.68
CA SER A 163 -12.50 14.82 -16.32
C SER A 163 -13.33 15.45 -17.44
N ASN A 164 -12.73 16.32 -18.27
CA ASN A 164 -13.42 16.94 -19.40
C ASN A 164 -13.45 16.07 -20.65
N SER A 165 -12.55 15.08 -20.78
CA SER A 165 -12.48 14.20 -21.95
C SER A 165 -13.45 13.03 -21.90
N GLU A 166 -13.94 12.67 -20.71
CA GLU A 166 -14.78 11.50 -20.54
C GLU A 166 -16.26 11.84 -20.85
N PRO A 167 -16.83 11.32 -21.96
CA PRO A 167 -18.14 11.77 -22.45
C PRO A 167 -19.29 11.48 -21.48
N ASP A 168 -19.19 10.38 -20.74
CA ASP A 168 -20.18 9.95 -19.75
C ASP A 168 -19.86 10.49 -18.35
N GLY A 169 -18.71 11.15 -18.17
CA GLY A 169 -18.22 11.65 -16.89
C GLY A 169 -17.77 10.56 -15.89
N ILE A 170 -17.86 9.28 -16.27
CA ILE A 170 -17.57 8.15 -15.39
C ILE A 170 -16.08 7.78 -15.47
N ILE A 171 -15.35 8.04 -14.39
CA ILE A 171 -13.93 7.68 -14.30
C ILE A 171 -13.79 6.36 -13.55
N THR A 172 -13.74 5.26 -14.31
CA THR A 172 -13.48 3.91 -13.77
C THR A 172 -12.06 3.77 -13.22
N MET A 173 -11.85 2.78 -12.37
CA MET A 173 -10.51 2.52 -11.80
C MET A 173 -9.51 2.11 -12.90
N GLU A 174 -9.96 1.36 -13.90
CA GLU A 174 -9.13 0.95 -15.04
C GLU A 174 -8.71 2.15 -15.89
N LEU A 175 -9.67 3.03 -16.23
CA LEU A 175 -9.41 4.24 -16.99
C LEU A 175 -8.44 5.16 -16.24
N ALA A 176 -8.66 5.39 -14.93
CA ALA A 176 -7.79 6.22 -14.10
C ALA A 176 -6.36 5.66 -14.08
N LYS A 177 -6.18 4.35 -13.83
CA LYS A 177 -4.86 3.70 -13.84
C LYS A 177 -4.12 3.90 -15.17
N GLY A 178 -4.79 3.62 -16.29
CA GLY A 178 -4.21 3.73 -17.62
C GLY A 178 -3.75 5.15 -17.93
N ASN A 179 -4.59 6.15 -17.63
CA ASN A 179 -4.29 7.55 -17.89
C ASN A 179 -3.17 8.09 -16.99
N VAL A 180 -3.12 7.71 -15.71
CA VAL A 180 -2.04 8.14 -14.80
C VAL A 180 -0.69 7.58 -15.26
N LEU A 181 -0.64 6.33 -15.74
CA LEU A 181 0.58 5.75 -16.32
C LEU A 181 1.02 6.46 -17.60
N ASN A 182 0.08 6.76 -18.50
CA ASN A 182 0.36 7.49 -19.73
C ASN A 182 0.88 8.91 -19.45
N GLU A 183 0.29 9.57 -18.46
CA GLU A 183 0.72 10.90 -18.03
C GLU A 183 2.12 10.88 -17.40
N GLU A 184 2.46 9.85 -16.61
CA GLU A 184 3.82 9.68 -16.09
C GLU A 184 4.84 9.58 -17.24
N MET A 185 4.54 8.77 -18.26
CA MET A 185 5.37 8.62 -19.45
C MET A 185 5.54 9.95 -20.21
N ARG A 186 4.45 10.72 -20.35
CA ARG A 186 4.45 12.05 -20.98
C ARG A 186 5.30 13.06 -20.18
N ARG A 187 5.22 13.04 -18.85
CA ARG A 187 6.02 13.92 -17.99
C ARG A 187 7.50 13.59 -18.06
N LYS A 188 7.86 12.30 -18.07
CA LYS A 188 9.26 11.84 -18.19
C LYS A 188 9.88 12.25 -19.54
N SER A 189 9.12 12.20 -20.64
CA SER A 189 9.63 12.62 -21.95
C SER A 189 9.81 14.14 -22.06
N GLN A 190 8.97 14.94 -21.41
CA GLN A 190 9.10 16.40 -21.38
C GLN A 190 10.20 16.90 -20.44
N GLY A 191 10.39 16.26 -19.29
CA GLY A 191 11.45 16.61 -18.32
C GLY A 191 12.88 16.32 -18.80
N SER A 192 13.04 15.54 -19.87
CA SER A 192 14.35 15.22 -20.47
C SER A 192 14.78 16.22 -21.56
N SER A 193 13.92 17.17 -21.93
CA SER A 193 14.14 18.12 -23.04
C SER A 193 14.89 19.41 -22.63
N SER A 194 15.25 19.57 -21.35
CA SER A 194 15.88 20.80 -20.82
C SER A 194 17.42 20.80 -20.84
N HIS A 195 18.08 19.86 -21.53
CA HIS A 195 19.49 20.02 -21.89
C HIS A 195 19.62 20.80 -23.21
N TYR A 196 19.12 22.04 -23.22
CA TYR A 196 19.69 23.02 -24.13
C TYR A 196 21.00 23.45 -23.49
N ASP A 197 22.12 22.97 -24.03
CA ASP A 197 23.44 23.56 -23.79
C ASP A 197 23.39 25.02 -24.26
N VAL A 198 22.97 25.91 -23.38
CA VAL A 198 23.18 27.33 -23.54
C VAL A 198 24.67 27.55 -23.29
N LEU A 199 25.43 27.66 -24.37
CA LEU A 199 26.82 28.09 -24.33
C LEU A 199 26.86 29.54 -23.82
N VAL A 200 26.92 29.71 -22.49
CA VAL A 200 27.20 31.00 -21.87
C VAL A 200 28.69 31.25 -22.00
N THR A 201 29.10 32.11 -22.94
CA THR A 201 30.41 32.76 -22.87
C THR A 201 30.34 33.83 -21.79
N GLU A 202 30.77 33.52 -20.57
CA GLU A 202 30.86 34.52 -19.51
C GLU A 202 32.32 34.93 -19.26
N SER A 203 32.60 36.19 -19.57
CA SER A 203 33.79 36.91 -19.15
C SER A 203 33.73 37.18 -17.65
N ARG A 204 34.49 36.39 -16.89
CA ARG A 204 35.24 36.71 -15.66
C ARG A 204 34.71 37.87 -14.78
N GLY A 205 34.05 37.52 -13.68
CA GLY A 205 33.86 38.38 -12.51
C GLY A 205 33.18 37.61 -11.37
N GLU A 206 33.83 37.55 -10.21
CA GLU A 206 33.47 36.71 -9.05
C GLU A 206 32.06 36.93 -8.49
N VAL A 207 31.38 35.84 -8.08
CA VAL A 207 30.12 35.87 -7.31
C VAL A 207 30.30 35.17 -5.96
N ARG A 208 29.96 35.87 -4.87
CA ARG A 208 29.76 35.30 -3.54
C ARG A 208 28.37 34.68 -3.43
N VAL A 209 28.29 33.46 -2.89
CA VAL A 209 27.03 32.75 -2.62
C VAL A 209 26.69 32.88 -1.14
N GLU A 210 25.57 33.54 -0.82
CA GLU A 210 24.88 33.38 0.47
C GLU A 210 23.79 32.32 0.32
N VAL A 211 23.88 31.26 1.14
CA VAL A 211 22.87 30.19 1.21
C VAL A 211 21.88 30.55 2.32
N GLN A 212 20.63 30.86 1.96
CA GLN A 212 19.52 30.84 2.90
C GLN A 212 18.82 29.47 2.84
N VAL A 213 18.87 28.73 3.95
CA VAL A 213 18.11 27.49 4.13
C VAL A 213 16.77 27.82 4.76
N THR A 214 15.69 27.75 3.99
CA THR A 214 14.33 27.75 4.53
C THR A 214 13.86 26.31 4.75
N LYS A 215 13.66 25.92 6.02
CA LYS A 215 12.92 24.70 6.38
C LYS A 215 11.44 24.94 6.11
N GLY A 216 10.92 24.39 5.01
CA GLY A 216 9.49 24.25 4.79
C GLY A 216 8.98 22.98 5.45
N SER A 217 8.27 23.12 6.57
CA SER A 217 7.42 22.05 7.10
C SER A 217 6.20 21.94 6.20
N ILE A 218 5.99 20.78 5.56
CA ILE A 218 4.74 20.50 4.84
C ILE A 218 3.70 20.18 5.92
N GLU A 219 2.85 21.15 6.26
CA GLU A 219 1.63 20.89 7.00
C GLU A 219 0.63 20.17 6.09
N VAL A 220 0.38 18.90 6.38
CA VAL A 220 -0.71 18.13 5.78
C VAL A 220 -2.01 18.71 6.30
N ASN A 221 -2.79 19.39 5.46
CA ASN A 221 -4.08 19.96 5.84
C ASN A 221 -5.13 18.84 6.04
N PRO A 222 -5.54 18.51 7.27
CA PRO A 222 -6.46 17.41 7.53
C PRO A 222 -7.89 17.71 7.07
N LYS A 223 -8.24 18.98 6.85
CA LYS A 223 -9.61 19.42 6.57
C LYS A 223 -10.06 19.10 5.15
N GLU A 224 -9.17 19.15 4.17
CA GLU A 224 -9.52 18.88 2.76
C GLU A 224 -9.88 17.41 2.52
N ASN A 225 -9.14 16.48 3.14
CA ASN A 225 -9.45 15.05 3.05
C ASN A 225 -10.78 14.68 3.75
N LEU A 226 -11.11 15.34 4.86
CA LEU A 226 -12.40 15.17 5.55
C LEU A 226 -13.56 15.73 4.73
N LEU A 227 -13.36 16.85 4.03
CA LEU A 227 -14.37 17.45 3.16
C LEU A 227 -14.63 16.57 1.93
N PHE A 228 -13.58 16.06 1.29
CA PHE A 228 -13.72 15.16 0.15
C PHE A 228 -14.47 13.87 0.51
N LEU A 229 -14.18 13.27 1.67
CA LEU A 229 -14.95 12.11 2.15
C LEU A 229 -16.36 12.46 2.60
N SER A 230 -16.59 13.62 3.21
CA SER A 230 -17.95 14.06 3.51
C SER A 230 -18.75 14.22 2.22
N ALA A 231 -18.12 14.70 1.13
CA ALA A 231 -18.75 14.80 -0.18
C ALA A 231 -19.02 13.42 -0.77
N ILE A 232 -18.07 12.48 -0.73
CA ILE A 232 -18.28 11.09 -1.23
C ILE A 232 -19.39 10.39 -0.43
N ILE A 233 -19.37 10.45 0.91
CA ILE A 233 -20.38 9.83 1.75
C ILE A 233 -21.76 10.47 1.53
N VAL A 234 -21.81 11.79 1.30
CA VAL A 234 -23.06 12.50 0.99
C VAL A 234 -23.58 12.10 -0.40
N VAL A 235 -22.70 11.96 -1.40
CA VAL A 235 -23.06 11.52 -2.75
C VAL A 235 -23.56 10.07 -2.74
N GLU A 236 -22.87 9.14 -2.06
CA GLU A 236 -23.30 7.74 -1.91
C GLU A 236 -24.64 7.61 -1.15
N LYS A 237 -24.88 8.46 -0.14
CA LYS A 237 -26.18 8.48 0.53
C LYS A 237 -27.26 9.04 -0.40
N ALA A 238 -26.98 10.08 -1.17
CA ALA A 238 -27.95 10.67 -2.08
C ALA A 238 -28.37 9.70 -3.21
N THR A 239 -27.45 8.88 -3.73
CA THR A 239 -27.75 7.86 -4.76
C THR A 239 -28.57 6.69 -4.20
N GLN A 240 -28.37 6.31 -2.93
CA GLN A 240 -29.18 5.29 -2.24
C GLN A 240 -30.63 5.73 -1.96
N TYR A 241 -30.88 7.03 -1.73
CA TYR A 241 -32.24 7.55 -1.51
C TYR A 241 -32.97 7.91 -2.80
N GLY A 242 -32.26 8.16 -3.91
CA GLY A 242 -32.85 8.45 -5.22
C GLY A 242 -33.40 7.23 -5.96
N SER A 243 -33.01 6.02 -5.57
CA SER A 243 -33.45 4.75 -6.19
C SER A 243 -34.61 4.06 -5.45
N ALA A 244 -35.12 4.65 -4.37
CA ALA A 244 -36.29 4.19 -3.63
C ALA A 244 -37.60 4.96 -3.98
N GLY A 245 -37.54 5.87 -4.96
CA GLY A 245 -38.67 6.71 -5.36
C GLY A 245 -38.78 6.81 -6.88
N ASN A 246 -39.26 5.74 -7.52
CA ASN A 246 -40.05 5.75 -8.75
C ASN A 246 -40.74 4.40 -8.94
#